data_AF-A0AAW4BLH0-F1
#
_entry.id   AF-A0AAW4BLH0-F1
#
_cell.length_a   1.000
_cell.length_b   1.000
_cell.length_c   1.000
_cell.angle_alpha   90.00
_cell.angle_beta   90.00
_cell.angle_gamma   90.00
#
_symmetry.space_group_name_H-M   'P 1'
#
loop_
_entity.id
_entity.type
_entity.pdbx_description
1 polymer ?
#
loop_
_entity_poly.entity_id
_entity_poly.type
_entity_poly.pdbx_seq_one_letter_code
_entity_poly.pdbx_strand_id
1 'polypeptide(L)'
;IDTNLTRQYHNDVLQPNSGLEMDSNEAIFIISEDLSRAFPRLCTYFRTDNQCMEDIGFNFSLIIAIERSSDVSQLIAMPYDPFIFATPGIYHGEGITFQPGRKWEVHLADYPATEKFDTANLYGAGADTSDPAQQRFFKNANNLPWALLITDEWQWPYERSDLVRTYPQFSDYSQSAGQQKQSWFNNAFNNCAYCYNP
;
A
#
# COMPACT_ATOMS: atom_id res chain seq x y z
N ILE A 1 19.31 -13.09 0.81
CA ILE A 1 18.19 -13.52 1.67
C ILE A 1 18.36 -15.01 1.92
N ASP A 2 18.31 -15.47 3.17
CA ASP A 2 18.32 -16.90 3.48
C ASP A 2 16.92 -17.48 3.20
N THR A 3 16.78 -18.19 2.09
CA THR A 3 15.51 -18.75 1.63
C THR A 3 15.03 -19.95 2.48
N ASN A 4 15.90 -20.55 3.30
CA ASN A 4 15.52 -21.66 4.18
C ASN A 4 14.89 -21.17 5.49
N LEU A 5 15.27 -19.97 5.93
CA LEU A 5 14.81 -19.37 7.18
C LEU A 5 13.73 -18.31 6.98
N THR A 6 13.64 -17.73 5.78
CA THR A 6 12.59 -16.79 5.42
C THR A 6 11.25 -17.52 5.23
N ARG A 7 10.19 -17.07 5.90
CA ARG A 7 8.89 -17.73 5.91
C ARG A 7 7.75 -16.73 5.83
N GLN A 8 6.67 -17.12 5.17
CA GLN A 8 5.42 -16.38 5.14
C GLN A 8 4.29 -17.28 5.68
N TYR A 9 3.41 -16.69 6.49
CA TYR A 9 2.25 -17.36 7.07
C TYR A 9 0.99 -16.57 6.70
N HIS A 10 -0.08 -17.26 6.31
CA HIS A 10 -1.42 -16.69 6.14
C HIS A 10 -2.35 -17.35 7.15
N ASN A 11 -2.98 -16.54 8.01
CA ASN A 11 -3.83 -17.02 9.10
C ASN A 11 -3.14 -18.15 9.91
N ASP A 12 -1.89 -17.89 10.31
CA ASP A 12 -1.00 -18.81 11.03
C ASP A 12 -0.60 -20.10 10.28
N VAL A 13 -0.98 -20.25 9.00
CA VAL A 13 -0.60 -21.38 8.15
C VAL A 13 0.62 -21.03 7.31
N LEU A 14 1.70 -21.83 7.43
CA LEU A 14 2.91 -21.69 6.64
C LEU A 14 2.60 -21.85 5.14
N GLN A 15 3.03 -20.88 4.34
CA GLN A 15 2.89 -20.90 2.89
C GLN A 15 4.01 -21.75 2.24
N PRO A 16 3.76 -22.34 1.06
CA PRO A 16 4.75 -23.16 0.35
C PRO A 16 5.98 -22.37 -0.13
N ASN A 17 5.85 -21.04 -0.23
CA ASN A 17 6.95 -20.13 -0.52
C ASN A 17 6.85 -18.89 0.38
N SER A 18 7.92 -18.11 0.48
CA SER A 18 7.98 -16.89 1.31
C SER A 18 7.42 -15.64 0.63
N GLY A 19 6.92 -15.76 -0.60
CA GLY A 19 6.59 -14.62 -1.46
C GLY A 19 7.80 -13.91 -2.10
N LEU A 20 9.03 -14.36 -1.85
CA LEU A 20 10.24 -13.74 -2.42
C LEU A 20 10.26 -13.89 -3.95
N GLU A 21 10.33 -12.77 -4.66
CA GLU A 21 10.52 -12.74 -6.12
C GLU A 21 11.99 -13.02 -6.47
N MET A 22 12.30 -14.26 -6.84
CA MET A 22 13.67 -14.73 -7.11
C MET A 22 14.31 -14.16 -8.38
N ASP A 23 13.50 -13.58 -9.26
CA ASP A 23 13.92 -12.98 -10.53
C ASP A 23 14.09 -11.46 -10.40
N SER A 24 14.37 -10.97 -9.19
CA SER A 24 14.54 -9.54 -8.89
C SER A 24 15.91 -9.22 -8.30
N ASN A 25 16.44 -8.02 -8.57
CA ASN A 25 17.65 -7.52 -7.93
C ASN A 25 17.34 -6.88 -6.56
N GLU A 26 16.08 -6.55 -6.31
CA GLU A 26 15.55 -6.10 -5.03
C GLU A 26 14.96 -7.26 -4.23
N ALA A 27 14.96 -7.14 -2.89
CA ALA A 27 14.30 -8.12 -2.02
C ALA A 27 12.79 -7.82 -1.93
N ILE A 28 12.03 -8.33 -2.88
CA ILE A 28 10.58 -8.11 -2.98
C ILE A 28 9.82 -9.32 -2.45
N PHE A 29 8.86 -9.09 -1.54
CA PHE A 29 8.04 -10.14 -0.93
C PHE A 29 6.55 -9.91 -1.22
N ILE A 30 5.95 -10.78 -2.02
CA ILE A 30 4.52 -10.74 -2.32
C ILE A 30 3.74 -11.45 -1.22
N ILE A 31 2.85 -10.71 -0.55
CA ILE A 31 1.95 -11.27 0.46
C ILE A 31 0.75 -11.97 -0.19
N SER A 32 0.10 -11.31 -1.16
CA SER A 32 -1.04 -11.88 -1.85
C SER A 32 -1.20 -11.23 -3.23
N GLU A 33 -1.49 -12.04 -4.24
CA GLU A 33 -1.79 -11.55 -5.60
C GLU A 33 -3.23 -11.04 -5.74
N ASP A 34 -4.13 -11.51 -4.87
CA ASP A 34 -5.56 -11.22 -4.97
C ASP A 34 -6.25 -11.40 -3.60
N LEU A 35 -6.30 -10.33 -2.82
CA LEU A 35 -7.02 -10.31 -1.54
C LEU A 35 -8.54 -10.40 -1.69
N SER A 36 -9.09 -10.16 -2.90
CA SER A 36 -10.55 -10.26 -3.11
C SER A 36 -11.08 -11.70 -3.04
N ARG A 37 -10.17 -12.70 -3.00
CA ARG A 37 -10.49 -14.12 -2.78
C ARG A 37 -10.37 -14.55 -1.31
N ALA A 38 -9.79 -13.70 -0.46
CA ALA A 38 -9.60 -14.02 0.95
C ALA A 38 -10.87 -13.85 1.80
N PHE A 39 -11.89 -13.17 1.26
CA PHE A 39 -13.14 -12.88 1.95
C PHE A 39 -14.34 -13.24 1.07
N PRO A 40 -15.47 -13.66 1.67
CA PRO A 40 -16.71 -13.85 0.91
C PRO A 40 -17.15 -12.50 0.35
N ARG A 41 -17.53 -12.43 -0.93
CA ARG A 41 -17.97 -11.20 -1.59
C ARG A 41 -19.42 -10.88 -1.28
N LEU A 42 -19.75 -10.64 -0.01
CA LEU A 42 -21.10 -10.25 0.40
C LEU A 42 -21.27 -8.74 0.25
N CYS A 43 -20.23 -7.99 0.61
CA CYS A 43 -20.18 -6.54 0.43
C CYS A 43 -19.58 -6.15 -0.92
N THR A 44 -20.03 -5.02 -1.45
CA THR A 44 -19.38 -4.40 -2.63
C THR A 44 -17.98 -3.93 -2.29
N TYR A 45 -17.78 -3.47 -1.05
CA TYR A 45 -16.52 -2.94 -0.52
C TYR A 45 -16.21 -3.57 0.83
N PHE A 46 -14.95 -3.87 1.08
CA PHE A 46 -14.52 -4.53 2.31
C PHE A 46 -14.30 -3.50 3.42
N ARG A 47 -15.13 -3.55 4.47
CA ARG A 47 -14.98 -2.77 5.72
C ARG A 47 -14.85 -1.25 5.53
N THR A 48 -15.57 -0.71 4.55
CA THR A 48 -15.73 0.74 4.31
C THR A 48 -17.20 1.16 4.16
N ASP A 49 -18.14 0.24 4.44
CA ASP A 49 -19.59 0.45 4.38
C ASP A 49 -20.27 -0.06 5.67
N ASN A 50 -20.91 0.81 6.43
CA ASN A 50 -21.60 0.44 7.67
C ASN A 50 -22.89 -0.36 7.45
N GLN A 51 -23.41 -0.42 6.21
CA GLN A 51 -24.55 -1.28 5.89
C GLN A 51 -24.12 -2.73 5.63
N CYS A 52 -22.82 -2.99 5.51
CA CYS A 52 -22.29 -4.30 5.18
C CYS A 52 -20.97 -4.55 5.93
N MET A 53 -21.08 -5.26 7.05
CA MET A 53 -19.96 -5.56 7.94
C MET A 53 -19.44 -6.96 7.67
N GLU A 54 -18.13 -7.07 7.47
CA GLU A 54 -17.42 -8.34 7.25
C GLU A 54 -16.28 -8.50 8.26
N ASP A 55 -16.10 -9.72 8.75
CA ASP A 55 -15.02 -10.06 9.67
C ASP A 55 -13.64 -9.97 8.99
N ILE A 56 -12.61 -9.72 9.80
CA ILE A 56 -11.22 -9.81 9.34
C ILE A 56 -10.89 -11.28 9.09
N GLY A 57 -10.86 -11.67 7.82
CA GLY A 57 -10.51 -13.02 7.36
C GLY A 57 -9.07 -13.24 6.90
N PHE A 58 -8.22 -12.21 6.86
CA PHE A 58 -6.84 -12.33 6.39
C PHE A 58 -5.86 -11.62 7.31
N ASN A 59 -4.97 -12.41 7.91
CA ASN A 59 -3.78 -11.96 8.60
C ASN A 59 -2.57 -12.62 7.98
N PHE A 60 -1.43 -11.94 8.00
CA PHE A 60 -0.18 -12.51 7.53
C PHE A 60 0.97 -12.25 8.50
N SER A 61 2.00 -13.08 8.43
CA SER A 61 3.28 -12.85 9.10
C SER A 61 4.41 -13.16 8.13
N LEU A 62 5.35 -12.23 7.99
CA LEU A 62 6.53 -12.38 7.17
C LEU A 62 7.77 -12.36 8.06
N ILE A 63 8.53 -13.44 8.03
CA ILE A 63 9.81 -13.57 8.71
C ILE A 63 10.88 -13.50 7.63
N ILE A 64 11.71 -12.46 7.67
CA ILE A 64 12.82 -12.26 6.71
C ILE A 64 14.12 -12.62 7.41
N ALA A 65 14.84 -13.60 6.86
CA ALA A 65 16.17 -13.95 7.33
C ALA A 65 17.23 -13.46 6.34
N ILE A 66 18.19 -12.69 6.84
CA ILE A 66 19.33 -12.19 6.07
C ILE A 66 20.53 -13.10 6.34
N GLU A 67 21.28 -13.47 5.30
CA GLU A 67 22.48 -14.26 5.47
C GLU A 67 23.53 -13.46 6.24
N ARG A 68 24.31 -14.12 7.11
CA ARG A 68 25.22 -13.42 8.04
C ARG A 68 26.28 -12.55 7.34
N SER A 69 26.62 -12.86 6.09
CA SER A 69 27.62 -12.14 5.28
C SER A 69 27.02 -11.16 4.28
N SER A 70 25.69 -10.98 4.25
CA SER A 70 25.07 -9.99 3.36
C SER A 70 25.42 -8.57 3.83
N ASP A 71 25.75 -7.70 2.88
CA ASP A 71 25.85 -6.26 3.13
C ASP A 71 24.44 -5.68 3.30
N VAL A 72 24.19 -5.08 4.46
CA VAL A 72 22.92 -4.44 4.82
C VAL A 72 23.07 -2.93 5.00
N SER A 73 24.21 -2.36 4.61
CA SER A 73 24.49 -0.93 4.77
C SER A 73 23.53 -0.03 3.98
N GLN A 74 22.96 -0.53 2.89
CA GLN A 74 21.97 0.16 2.07
C GLN A 74 20.51 -0.18 2.44
N LEU A 75 20.28 -0.99 3.47
CA LEU A 75 18.92 -1.32 3.89
C LEU A 75 18.26 -0.07 4.47
N ILE A 76 17.08 0.28 3.93
CA ILE A 76 16.31 1.41 4.45
C ILE A 76 15.93 1.18 5.92
N ALA A 77 15.89 2.26 6.70
CA ALA A 77 15.37 2.20 8.06
C ALA A 77 13.89 1.85 8.04
N MET A 78 13.41 1.13 9.06
CA MET A 78 11.99 0.91 9.22
C MET A 78 11.25 2.25 9.40
N PRO A 79 10.01 2.37 8.89
CA PRO A 79 9.26 1.35 8.16
C PRO A 79 9.84 1.08 6.76
N TYR A 80 9.82 -0.19 6.34
CA TYR A 80 10.14 -0.56 4.96
C TYR A 80 9.13 0.06 3.98
N ASP A 81 9.27 -0.20 2.69
CA ASP A 81 8.37 0.34 1.66
C ASP A 81 7.25 -0.66 1.30
N PRO A 82 6.09 -0.62 1.98
CA PRO A 82 4.95 -1.42 1.57
C PRO A 82 4.35 -0.85 0.30
N PHE A 83 3.93 -1.76 -0.58
CA PHE A 83 3.24 -1.39 -1.81
C PHE A 83 2.05 -2.30 -2.06
N ILE A 84 1.14 -1.80 -2.89
CA ILE A 84 0.09 -2.61 -3.50
C ILE A 84 0.35 -2.70 -4.99
N PHE A 85 -0.09 -3.78 -5.62
CA PHE A 85 0.04 -3.98 -7.06
C PHE A 85 -1.27 -4.51 -7.64
N ALA A 86 -1.41 -4.44 -8.96
CA ALA A 86 -2.64 -4.87 -9.62
C ALA A 86 -2.68 -6.41 -9.73
N THR A 87 -3.85 -6.99 -9.49
CA THR A 87 -4.05 -8.43 -9.73
C THR A 87 -3.89 -8.75 -11.23
N PRO A 88 -3.09 -9.77 -11.60
CA PRO A 88 -2.88 -10.14 -12.99
C PRO A 88 -4.17 -10.42 -13.76
N GLY A 89 -4.27 -9.88 -14.98
CA GLY A 89 -5.41 -10.11 -15.89
C GLY A 89 -6.71 -9.40 -15.51
N ILE A 90 -6.70 -8.54 -14.49
CA ILE A 90 -7.87 -7.78 -14.05
C ILE A 90 -7.85 -6.36 -14.62
N TYR A 91 -9.03 -5.85 -14.96
CA TYR A 91 -9.23 -4.47 -15.37
C TYR A 91 -8.82 -3.49 -14.27
N HIS A 92 -8.07 -2.44 -14.63
CA HIS A 92 -7.47 -1.49 -13.68
C HIS A 92 -7.84 -0.03 -13.99
N GLY A 93 -9.13 0.22 -14.24
CA GLY A 93 -9.66 1.56 -14.47
C GLY A 93 -9.48 2.09 -15.90
N GLU A 94 -10.15 3.20 -16.20
CA GLU A 94 -10.23 3.75 -17.56
C GLU A 94 -8.93 4.41 -18.03
N GLY A 95 -8.04 4.77 -17.09
CA GLY A 95 -6.76 5.43 -17.39
C GLY A 95 -5.66 4.47 -17.84
N ILE A 96 -5.85 3.15 -17.75
CA ILE A 96 -4.87 2.15 -18.17
C ILE A 96 -5.49 1.29 -19.26
N THR A 97 -4.91 1.35 -20.47
CA THR A 97 -5.45 0.69 -21.67
C THR A 97 -5.12 -0.81 -21.77
N PHE A 98 -4.42 -1.36 -20.77
CA PHE A 98 -4.02 -2.76 -20.68
C PHE A 98 -4.22 -3.29 -19.26
N GLN A 99 -4.06 -4.60 -19.03
CA GLN A 99 -4.10 -5.20 -17.70
C GLN A 99 -2.67 -5.33 -17.15
N PRO A 100 -2.21 -4.40 -16.29
CA PRO A 100 -0.80 -4.32 -15.95
C PRO A 100 -0.33 -5.44 -15.02
N GLY A 101 -1.23 -5.96 -14.18
CA GLY A 101 -0.86 -6.96 -13.17
C GLY A 101 0.31 -6.49 -12.31
N ARG A 102 1.30 -7.36 -12.13
CA ARG A 102 2.54 -7.09 -11.37
C ARG A 102 3.30 -5.84 -11.81
N LYS A 103 3.10 -5.35 -13.05
CA LYS A 103 3.77 -4.15 -13.58
C LYS A 103 3.20 -2.83 -13.07
N TRP A 104 2.05 -2.84 -12.41
CA TRP A 104 1.50 -1.66 -11.77
C TRP A 104 1.65 -1.78 -10.26
N GLU A 105 2.13 -0.72 -9.64
CA GLU A 105 2.42 -0.61 -8.21
C GLU A 105 2.01 0.77 -7.72
N VAL A 106 1.66 0.87 -6.45
CA VAL A 106 1.57 2.13 -5.70
C VAL A 106 2.34 1.97 -4.39
N HIS A 107 3.28 2.88 -4.17
CA HIS A 107 4.13 2.94 -2.98
C HIS A 107 3.81 4.19 -2.15
N LEU A 108 4.48 4.31 -1.01
CA LEU A 108 4.47 5.54 -0.22
C LEU A 108 5.06 6.72 -1.02
N ALA A 109 4.66 7.94 -0.65
CA ALA A 109 5.13 9.13 -1.33
C ALA A 109 6.67 9.26 -1.28
N ASP A 110 7.25 9.60 -2.44
CA ASP A 110 8.69 9.73 -2.65
C ASP A 110 9.52 8.45 -2.49
N TYR A 111 8.87 7.30 -2.33
CA TYR A 111 9.53 6.00 -2.51
C TYR A 111 9.43 5.58 -3.98
N PRO A 112 10.53 5.12 -4.62
CA PRO A 112 10.48 4.63 -5.97
C PRO A 112 9.72 3.30 -6.04
N ALA A 113 9.07 3.02 -7.18
CA ALA A 113 8.53 1.69 -7.44
C ALA A 113 9.64 0.64 -7.52
N THR A 114 9.27 -0.63 -7.39
CA THR A 114 10.22 -1.73 -7.64
C THR A 114 10.59 -1.81 -9.12
N GLU A 115 11.65 -2.56 -9.43
CA GLU A 115 12.09 -2.82 -10.80
C GLU A 115 11.08 -3.59 -11.68
N LYS A 116 10.00 -4.13 -11.09
CA LYS A 116 8.91 -4.77 -11.84
C LYS A 116 7.92 -3.76 -12.42
N PHE A 117 7.91 -2.53 -11.92
CA PHE A 117 7.00 -1.49 -12.35
C PHE A 117 7.27 -1.03 -13.80
N ASP A 118 6.22 -0.86 -14.58
CA ASP A 118 6.31 -0.30 -15.94
C ASP A 118 6.46 1.22 -15.90
N THR A 119 7.67 1.66 -15.53
CA THR A 119 8.05 3.06 -15.42
C THR A 119 7.76 3.88 -16.68
N ALA A 120 7.86 3.26 -17.87
CA ALA A 120 7.70 3.94 -19.14
C ALA A 120 6.25 4.32 -19.45
N ASN A 121 5.29 3.51 -18.99
CA ASN A 121 3.88 3.70 -19.31
C ASN A 121 3.04 4.18 -18.12
N LEU A 122 3.50 4.00 -16.87
CA LEU A 122 2.68 4.21 -15.68
C LEU A 122 3.09 5.41 -14.81
N TYR A 123 4.35 5.84 -14.82
CA TYR A 123 4.69 7.11 -14.18
C TYR A 123 4.07 8.27 -14.94
N GLY A 124 3.45 9.20 -14.21
CA GLY A 124 2.72 10.31 -14.82
C GLY A 124 1.37 9.93 -15.43
N ALA A 125 0.94 8.67 -15.31
CA ALA A 125 -0.37 8.26 -15.80
C ALA A 125 -1.49 8.87 -14.94
N GLY A 126 -2.53 9.37 -15.59
CA GLY A 126 -3.68 9.99 -14.92
C GLY A 126 -3.29 11.27 -14.16
N ALA A 127 -3.49 11.27 -12.84
CA ALA A 127 -3.17 12.41 -11.98
C ALA A 127 -1.79 12.29 -11.30
N ASP A 128 -1.07 11.20 -11.55
CA ASP A 128 0.27 11.00 -11.00
C ASP A 128 1.24 12.03 -11.58
N THR A 129 2.17 12.51 -10.75
CA THR A 129 3.21 13.46 -11.16
C THR A 129 4.60 12.94 -10.81
N SER A 130 4.78 11.62 -10.79
CA SER A 130 6.08 11.01 -10.52
C SER A 130 7.11 11.44 -11.55
N ASP A 131 8.28 11.84 -11.07
CA ASP A 131 9.44 12.24 -11.86
C ASP A 131 10.71 11.70 -11.18
N PRO A 132 11.30 10.61 -11.71
CA PRO A 132 12.52 10.04 -11.17
C PRO A 132 13.70 11.03 -11.11
N ALA A 133 13.78 11.98 -12.04
CA ALA A 133 14.85 12.98 -12.07
C ALA A 133 14.75 13.98 -10.91
N GLN A 134 13.54 14.15 -10.34
CA GLN A 134 13.28 15.01 -9.19
C GLN A 134 13.14 14.21 -7.88
N GLN A 135 13.31 12.89 -7.90
CA GLN A 135 13.04 12.01 -6.75
C GLN A 135 11.63 12.23 -6.18
N ARG A 136 10.66 12.42 -7.08
CA ARG A 136 9.25 12.63 -6.75
C ARG A 136 8.47 11.41 -7.20
N PHE A 137 7.74 10.78 -6.29
CA PHE A 137 6.97 9.57 -6.62
C PHE A 137 5.60 9.55 -5.94
N PHE A 138 4.62 8.93 -6.61
CA PHE A 138 3.29 8.56 -6.11
C PHE A 138 2.50 9.69 -5.45
N LYS A 139 2.52 10.86 -6.10
CA LYS A 139 1.78 12.06 -5.67
C LYS A 139 1.19 12.77 -6.86
N ASN A 140 0.08 13.47 -6.64
CA ASN A 140 -0.46 14.39 -7.63
C ASN A 140 0.20 15.78 -7.59
N ALA A 141 -0.20 16.68 -8.48
CA ALA A 141 0.35 18.04 -8.57
C ALA A 141 0.20 18.89 -7.28
N ASN A 142 -0.74 18.54 -6.40
CA ASN A 142 -1.00 19.24 -5.13
C ASN A 142 -0.27 18.60 -3.93
N ASN A 143 0.67 17.66 -4.17
CA ASN A 143 1.35 16.87 -3.15
C ASN A 143 0.47 15.90 -2.36
N LEU A 144 -0.75 15.59 -2.84
CA LEU A 144 -1.56 14.52 -2.25
C LEU A 144 -0.93 13.16 -2.59
N PRO A 145 -0.58 12.32 -1.60
CA PRO A 145 0.02 11.01 -1.82
C PRO A 145 -1.03 9.95 -2.20
N TRP A 146 -0.60 8.94 -2.95
CA TRP A 146 -1.45 7.78 -3.28
C TRP A 146 -1.56 6.76 -2.16
N ALA A 147 -0.55 6.67 -1.30
CA ALA A 147 -0.56 5.78 -0.14
C ALA A 147 -0.16 6.52 1.14
N LEU A 148 -0.66 6.02 2.26
CA LEU A 148 -0.40 6.53 3.60
C LEU A 148 0.00 5.36 4.48
N LEU A 149 0.98 5.59 5.36
CA LEU A 149 1.35 4.66 6.41
C LEU A 149 0.96 5.25 7.76
N ILE A 150 -0.01 4.63 8.41
CA ILE A 150 -0.49 4.99 9.74
C ILE A 150 -0.12 3.85 10.69
N THR A 151 0.67 4.16 11.72
CA THR A 151 1.13 3.16 12.71
C THR A 151 0.26 3.10 13.97
N ASP A 152 -0.68 4.04 14.10
CA ASP A 152 -1.61 4.13 15.23
C ASP A 152 -2.97 3.51 14.88
N GLU A 153 -3.87 3.45 15.85
CA GLU A 153 -5.25 3.02 15.62
C GLU A 153 -5.91 3.85 14.52
N TRP A 154 -6.39 3.17 13.48
CA TRP A 154 -6.92 3.80 12.29
C TRP A 154 -8.43 3.62 12.20
N GLN A 155 -9.16 4.73 12.07
CA GLN A 155 -10.60 4.74 11.84
C GLN A 155 -10.85 4.90 10.34
N TRP A 156 -11.31 3.82 9.71
CA TRP A 156 -11.50 3.75 8.28
C TRP A 156 -12.59 4.74 7.81
N PRO A 157 -12.30 5.65 6.87
CA PRO A 157 -13.33 6.48 6.25
C PRO A 157 -14.34 5.62 5.46
N TYR A 158 -15.56 6.13 5.28
CA TYR A 158 -16.51 5.51 4.36
C TYR A 158 -15.99 5.51 2.92
N GLU A 159 -16.39 4.47 2.20
CA GLU A 159 -16.18 4.37 0.76
C GLU A 159 -16.75 5.60 0.04
N ARG A 160 -16.00 6.11 -0.95
CA ARG A 160 -16.33 7.35 -1.71
C ARG A 160 -16.50 8.62 -0.85
N SER A 161 -16.11 8.60 0.42
CA SER A 161 -15.98 9.83 1.22
C SER A 161 -14.57 10.38 1.08
N ASP A 162 -14.48 11.68 0.84
CA ASP A 162 -13.18 12.38 0.85
C ASP A 162 -12.54 12.23 2.24
N LEU A 163 -11.25 11.86 2.25
CA LEU A 163 -10.46 11.72 3.47
C LEU A 163 -10.52 12.98 4.32
N VAL A 164 -10.55 14.18 3.73
CA VAL A 164 -10.60 15.44 4.48
C VAL A 164 -11.92 15.66 5.22
N ARG A 165 -12.99 14.91 4.89
CA ARG A 165 -14.23 14.94 5.68
C ARG A 165 -14.07 14.22 7.00
N THR A 166 -13.37 13.08 6.98
CA THR A 166 -13.09 12.28 8.17
C THR A 166 -11.90 12.84 8.94
N TYR A 167 -10.87 13.32 8.26
CA TYR A 167 -9.63 13.85 8.83
C TYR A 167 -9.29 15.24 8.24
N PRO A 168 -9.93 16.32 8.72
CA PRO A 168 -9.79 17.66 8.12
C PRO A 168 -8.36 18.21 8.11
N GLN A 169 -7.54 17.82 9.09
CA GLN A 169 -6.15 18.27 9.19
C GLN A 169 -5.22 17.64 8.15
N PHE A 170 -5.67 16.62 7.42
CA PHE A 170 -4.88 15.96 6.38
C PHE A 170 -4.46 16.92 5.27
N SER A 171 -5.32 17.90 4.91
CA SER A 171 -5.00 18.89 3.87
C SER A 171 -3.76 19.70 4.22
N ASP A 172 -3.68 20.23 5.45
CA ASP A 172 -2.52 21.02 5.92
C ASP A 172 -1.25 20.16 5.96
N TYR A 173 -1.37 18.91 6.41
CA TYR A 173 -0.26 17.95 6.42
C TYR A 173 0.29 17.71 5.02
N SER A 174 -0.59 17.39 4.06
CA SER A 174 -0.17 17.04 2.71
C SER A 174 0.40 18.24 1.95
N GLN A 175 -0.26 19.41 2.02
CA GLN A 175 0.18 20.62 1.32
C GLN A 175 1.49 21.19 1.87
N SER A 176 1.79 20.93 3.14
CA SER A 176 3.07 21.29 3.77
C SER A 176 4.17 20.25 3.59
N ALA A 177 3.98 19.23 2.76
CA ALA A 177 4.91 18.10 2.59
C ALA A 177 5.29 17.45 3.94
N GLY A 178 4.30 17.24 4.80
CA GLY A 178 4.44 16.57 6.09
C GLY A 178 5.04 17.43 7.21
N GLN A 179 5.28 18.72 6.98
CA GLN A 179 5.89 19.60 7.98
C GLN A 179 4.89 20.09 9.05
N GLN A 180 3.58 20.08 8.74
CA GLN A 180 2.52 20.50 9.66
C GLN A 180 1.55 19.37 9.97
N LYS A 181 0.83 19.48 11.09
CA LYS A 181 -0.23 18.54 11.51
C LYS A 181 0.20 17.06 11.46
N GLN A 182 1.40 16.74 11.92
CA GLN A 182 1.95 15.37 11.85
C GLN A 182 1.08 14.31 12.56
N SER A 183 0.21 14.73 13.49
CA SER A 183 -0.76 13.88 14.18
C SER A 183 -2.17 13.97 13.60
N TRP A 184 -2.34 14.40 12.35
CA TRP A 184 -3.63 14.62 11.69
C TRP A 184 -4.57 13.40 11.73
N PHE A 185 -4.01 12.19 11.75
CA PHE A 185 -4.71 10.90 11.77
C PHE A 185 -5.21 10.49 13.17
N ASN A 186 -4.86 11.25 14.21
CA ASN A 186 -5.31 10.93 15.57
C ASN A 186 -6.83 11.09 15.69
N ASN A 187 -7.47 10.12 16.36
CA ASN A 187 -8.91 10.09 16.57
C ASN A 187 -9.46 11.34 17.30
N ALA A 188 -8.63 12.07 18.05
CA ALA A 188 -9.02 13.34 18.66
C ALA A 188 -9.33 14.46 17.65
N PHE A 189 -8.90 14.34 16.40
CA PHE A 189 -9.10 15.34 15.35
C PHE A 189 -10.01 14.88 14.22
N ASN A 190 -10.52 13.65 14.29
CA ASN A 190 -11.35 13.09 13.24
C ASN A 190 -12.83 13.46 13.42
N ASN A 191 -13.62 13.23 12.37
CA ASN A 191 -15.06 13.33 12.36
C ASN A 191 -15.67 11.96 12.04
N CYS A 192 -15.90 11.16 13.08
CA CYS A 192 -16.45 9.80 12.94
C CYS A 192 -17.90 9.72 12.43
N ALA A 193 -18.56 10.84 12.09
CA ALA A 193 -19.78 10.78 11.28
C ALA A 193 -19.54 10.14 9.91
N TYR A 194 -18.28 10.09 9.46
CA TYR A 194 -17.84 9.51 8.19
C TYR A 194 -16.92 8.30 8.36
N CYS A 195 -16.89 7.67 9.54
CA CYS A 195 -16.08 6.49 9.81
C CYS A 195 -16.91 5.20 9.71
N TYR A 196 -16.31 4.19 9.10
CA TYR A 196 -16.71 2.80 9.27
C TYR A 196 -16.51 2.38 10.73
N ASN A 197 -17.54 1.78 11.31
CA ASN A 197 -17.54 1.27 12.67
C ASN A 197 -17.96 -0.21 12.64
N PRO A 198 -17.01 -1.14 12.82
CA PRO A 198 -17.28 -2.58 12.78
C PRO A 198 -18.16 -3.09 13.93
#